data_AF-A0A933KYE8-F1
#
_entry.id   AF-A0A933KYE8-F1
#
_cell.length_a   1.000
_cell.length_b   1.000
_cell.length_c   1.000
_cell.angle_alpha   90.00
_cell.angle_beta   90.00
_cell.angle_gamma   90.00
#
_symmetry.space_group_name_H-M   'P 1'
#
loop_
_entity.id
_entity.type
_entity.pdbx_description
1 polymer ?
#
loop_
_entity_poly.entity_id
_entity_poly.type
_entity_poly.pdbx_seq_one_letter_code
_entity_poly.pdbx_strand_id
1 'polypeptide(L)' 'MIETVNPRNGWFAIVPDGDRDIRYAPDRLPDEFKKGGLRVVFSGRVGRVDPNVRSWGIPLALTDIRIDSARP' A
#
# COMPACT_ATOMS: atom_id res chain seq x y z
N MET A 1 5.53 -4.19 -1.92
CA MET A 1 4.59 -5.03 -2.68
C MET A 1 3.14 -4.70 -2.33
N ILE A 2 2.23 -4.75 -3.30
CA ILE A 2 0.78 -4.56 -3.14
C ILE A 2 0.17 -5.88 -2.65
N GLU A 3 -0.57 -5.85 -1.55
CA GLU A 3 -1.38 -6.96 -1.07
C GLU A 3 -2.87 -6.63 -1.19
N THR A 4 -3.65 -7.60 -1.68
CA THR A 4 -5.11 -7.51 -1.68
C THR A 4 -5.62 -7.83 -0.28
N VAL A 5 -6.12 -6.82 0.44
CA VAL A 5 -6.64 -7.04 1.80
C VAL A 5 -8.09 -7.50 1.76
N ASN A 6 -8.89 -6.91 0.87
CA ASN A 6 -10.24 -7.39 0.62
C ASN A 6 -10.61 -7.20 -0.87
N PRO A 7 -10.71 -8.29 -1.65
CA PRO A 7 -11.03 -8.22 -3.06
C PRO A 7 -12.47 -7.76 -3.35
N ARG A 8 -13.39 -7.87 -2.37
CA ARG A 8 -14.81 -7.54 -2.56
C ARG A 8 -15.10 -6.05 -2.49
N ASN A 9 -14.31 -5.30 -1.72
CA ASN A 9 -14.44 -3.85 -1.59
C ASN A 9 -13.32 -3.09 -2.33
N GLY A 10 -12.42 -3.80 -3.02
CA GLY A 10 -11.30 -3.21 -3.74
C GLY A 10 -10.25 -2.58 -2.83
N TRP A 11 -10.08 -3.10 -1.61
CA TRP A 11 -9.10 -2.56 -0.66
C TRP A 11 -7.75 -3.27 -0.78
N PHE A 12 -6.71 -2.47 -0.98
CA PHE A 12 -5.33 -2.89 -1.18
C PHE A 12 -4.42 -2.18 -0.18
N ALA A 13 -3.43 -2.89 0.35
CA ALA A 13 -2.40 -2.33 1.21
C ALA A 13 -1.03 -2.47 0.54
N ILE A 14 -0.11 -1.59 0.90
CA ILE A 14 1.28 -1.67 0.45
C ILE A 14 2.11 -2.21 1.62
N VAL A 15 2.77 -3.34 1.40
CA VAL A 15 3.63 -4.01 2.38
C VAL A 15 5.08 -3.91 1.91
N PRO A 16 5.98 -3.27 2.68
CA PRO A 16 7.39 -3.17 2.32
C PRO A 16 8.05 -4.55 2.38
N ASP A 17 8.99 -4.81 1.46
CA ASP A 17 9.67 -6.11 1.39
C ASP A 17 10.52 -6.42 2.63
N GLY A 18 11.01 -5.39 3.34
CA GLY A 18 11.82 -5.53 4.55
C GLY A 18 11.03 -5.80 5.84
N ASP A 19 9.75 -5.41 5.89
CA ASP A 19 8.93 -5.49 7.11
C ASP A 19 7.50 -5.88 6.76
N ARG A 20 7.20 -7.18 6.85
CA ARG A 20 5.88 -7.73 6.52
C ARG A 20 4.80 -7.39 7.56
N ASP A 21 5.19 -7.01 8.76
CA ASP A 21 4.29 -6.55 9.82
C ASP A 21 3.77 -5.13 9.58
N ILE A 22 4.44 -4.37 8.71
CA ILE A 22 4.03 -3.01 8.35
C ILE A 22 3.10 -3.06 7.16
N ARG A 23 1.90 -2.50 7.31
CA ARG A 23 0.96 -2.31 6.21
C ARG A 23 0.67 -0.83 6.05
N TYR A 24 0.90 -0.28 4.87
CA TYR A 24 0.47 1.06 4.53
C TYR A 24 -0.88 1.00 3.83
N ALA A 25 -1.82 1.80 4.30
CA ALA A 25 -3.13 2.00 3.71
C ALA A 25 -3.10 3.30 2.90
N PRO A 26 -2.87 3.24 1.56
CA PRO A 26 -2.91 4.43 0.73
C PRO A 26 -4.32 5.03 0.70
N ASP A 27 -4.43 6.36 0.75
CA ASP A 27 -5.72 7.07 0.65
C ASP A 27 -6.39 6.85 -0.71
N ARG A 28 -5.57 6.78 -1.77
CA ARG A 28 -5.99 6.50 -3.14
C ARG A 28 -4.92 5.66 -3.81
N LEU A 29 -5.36 4.59 -4.46
CA LEU A 29 -4.51 3.75 -5.31
C LEU A 29 -5.01 3.85 -6.75
N PRO A 30 -4.16 4.20 -7.73
CA PRO A 30 -4.58 4.22 -9.13
C PRO A 30 -4.97 2.81 -9.61
N ASP A 31 -5.92 2.73 -10.55
CA ASP A 31 -6.50 1.46 -10.99
C ASP A 31 -5.47 0.47 -11.56
N GLU A 32 -4.39 0.97 -12.18
CA GLU A 32 -3.29 0.14 -12.68
C GLU A 32 -2.54 -0.62 -11.57
N PHE A 33 -2.58 -0.12 -10.33
CA PHE A 33 -1.94 -0.72 -9.17
C PHE A 33 -2.91 -1.51 -8.28
N LYS A 34 -4.21 -1.54 -8.59
CA LYS A 34 -5.25 -2.30 -7.86
C LYS A 34 -5.18 -3.80 -8.15
N LYS A 35 -3.98 -4.37 -8.00
CA LYS A 35 -3.70 -5.80 -8.23
C LYS A 35 -2.69 -6.29 -7.20
N GLY A 36 -3.08 -7.31 -6.43
CA GLY A 36 -2.19 -7.99 -5.49
C GLY A 36 -1.00 -8.62 -6.20
N GLY A 37 0.14 -8.66 -5.51
CA GLY A 37 1.39 -9.24 -6.01
C GLY A 37 2.24 -8.29 -6.87
N LEU A 38 1.83 -7.04 -7.07
CA LEU A 38 2.65 -6.05 -7.77
C LEU A 38 3.76 -5.53 -6.85
N ARG A 39 5.01 -5.60 -7.30
CA ARG A 39 6.10 -4.89 -6.64
C ARG A 39 6.12 -3.44 -7.15
N VAL A 40 6.07 -2.50 -6.20
CA VAL A 40 5.97 -1.08 -6.49
C VAL A 40 6.96 -0.32 -5.62
N VAL A 41 7.50 0.75 -6.18
CA VAL A 41 8.15 1.81 -5.43
C VAL A 41 7.12 2.91 -5.24
N PHE A 42 6.97 3.38 -4.01
CA PHE A 42 6.00 4.40 -3.67
C PHE A 42 6.65 5.48 -2.80
N SER A 43 6.07 6.67 -2.83
CA SER A 43 6.43 7.79 -1.98
C SER A 43 5.17 8.49 -1.53
N GLY A 44 5.21 9.03 -0.33
CA GLY A 44 4.03 9.62 0.27
C GLY A 44 4.30 10.13 1.67
N ARG A 45 3.27 10.72 2.27
CA ARG A 45 3.33 11.20 3.65
C ARG A 45 2.55 10.26 4.55
N VAL A 46 3.25 9.68 5.51
CA VAL A 46 2.62 8.86 6.54
C VAL A 46 1.79 9.75 7.46
N GLY A 47 0.51 9.41 7.62
CA GLY A 47 -0.40 10.05 8.54
C GLY A 47 -0.21 9.55 9.97
N ARG A 48 -0.88 10.20 10.92
CA ARG A 48 -0.90 9.74 12.31
C ARG A 48 -1.68 8.42 12.37
N VAL A 49 -1.06 7.38 12.91
CA VAL A 49 -1.75 6.11 13.18
C VAL A 49 -2.60 6.32 14.42
N ASP A 50 -3.88 6.64 14.25
CA ASP A 50 -4.78 6.64 15.40
C ASP A 50 -4.93 5.19 15.91
N PRO A 51 -4.93 4.98 17.24
CA PRO A 51 -5.02 3.64 17.82
C PRO A 51 -6.27 2.86 17.35
N ASN A 52 -7.32 3.57 16.93
CA ASN A 52 -8.56 2.99 16.40
C ASN A 52 -8.45 2.49 14.95
N VAL A 53 -7.47 2.97 14.16
CA VAL A 53 -7.27 2.59 12.74
C VAL A 53 -6.15 1.57 12.54
N ARG A 54 -5.52 1.10 13.63
CA ARG A 54 -4.48 0.05 13.59
C ARG A 54 -4.90 -1.19 12.79
N SER A 55 -6.19 -1.53 12.80
CA SER A 55 -6.72 -2.69 12.07
C SER A 55 -6.64 -2.53 10.54
N TRP A 56 -6.53 -1.31 10.03
CA TRP A 56 -6.46 -1.02 8.59
C TRP A 56 -4.99 -0.88 8.11
N GLY A 57 -4.12 -0.40 8.99
CA GLY A 57 -2.71 -0.15 8.69
C GLY A 57 -2.36 1.32 8.89
N ILE A 58 -1.14 1.68 8.48
CA ILE A 58 -0.60 3.02 8.58
C ILE A 58 -1.19 3.86 7.45
N PRO A 59 -2.00 4.90 7.75
CA PRO A 59 -2.54 5.76 6.70
C PRO A 59 -1.40 6.43 5.94
N LEU A 60 -1.45 6.35 4.62
CA LEU A 60 -0.43 6.86 3.73
C LEU A 60 -1.09 7.78 2.70
N ALA A 61 -0.75 9.06 2.72
CA ALA A 61 -1.09 9.98 1.65
C ALA A 61 -0.14 9.72 0.48
N LEU A 62 -0.62 9.04 -0.56
CA LEU A 62 0.21 8.62 -1.68
C LEU A 62 0.52 9.83 -2.58
N THR A 63 1.80 10.14 -2.79
CA THR A 63 2.22 11.24 -3.68
C THR A 63 2.78 10.74 -5.00
N ASP A 64 3.45 9.59 -4.99
CA ASP A 64 4.01 8.96 -6.18
C ASP A 64 3.98 7.44 -6.04
N ILE A 65 3.70 6.73 -7.13
CA ILE A 65 3.75 5.27 -7.17
C ILE A 65 4.15 4.83 -8.58
N ARG A 66 5.03 3.83 -8.65
CA ARG A 66 5.49 3.24 -9.90
C ARG A 66 5.80 1.77 -9.70
N ILE A 67 5.68 1.00 -10.78
CA ILE A 67 6.08 -0.40 -10.76
C ILE A 67 7.59 -0.46 -10.54
N ASP A 68 8.00 -1.29 -9.58
CA ASP A 68 9.40 -1.61 -9.39
C ASP A 68 9.83 -2.50 -10.56
N SER A 69 10.31 -1.85 -11.61
CA SER A 69 10.83 -2.47 -12.83
C SER A 69 12.31 -2.87 -12.66
N ALA A 70 12.85 -2.78 -11.43
CA ALA A 70 14.21 -3.16 -11.08
C ALA A 70 14.40 -4.69 -11.01
N ARG A 71 13.99 -5.42 -12.06
CA ARG A 71 14.82 -6.25 -12.95
C ARG A 71 13.96 -7.24 -13.76
N PRO A 72 14.31 -7.49 -15.03
CA PRO A 72 13.78 -8.59 -15.85
C PRO A 72 14.26 -9.98 -15.39
#